data_AF-A0A7V8Y024-F1
#
_entry.id   AF-A0A7V8Y024-F1
#
_cell.length_a   1.000
_cell.length_b   1.000
_cell.length_c   1.000
_cell.angle_alpha   90.00
_cell.angle_beta   90.00
_cell.angle_gamma   90.00
#
_symmetry.space_group_name_H-M   'P 1'
#
loop_
_entity.id
_entity.type
_entity.pdbx_description
1 polymer ?
#
loop_
_entity_poly.entity_id
_entity_poly.type
_entity_poly.pdbx_seq_one_letter_code
_entity_poly.pdbx_strand_id
1 'polypeptide(L)'
;VVALGAFGWQALLPVLAAAGWAIPRPRPVFGHGANVELASSEGGPGLHLLGSYHVSQQNTFTGRLTPAMLEAVLARAATLAGLAVRQPTTRTRSSTAAH
;
A
#
# COMPACT_ATOMS: atom_id res chain seq x y z
N VAL A 1 -1.98 -6.94 -2.11
CA VAL A 1 -0.62 -6.66 -2.64
C VAL A 1 -0.39 -5.16 -2.70
N VAL A 2 0.81 -4.68 -2.35
CA VAL A 2 1.19 -3.26 -2.46
C VAL A 2 2.31 -3.12 -3.49
N ALA A 3 2.10 -2.33 -4.54
CA ALA A 3 3.09 -2.03 -5.57
C ALA A 3 3.81 -0.70 -5.27
N LEU A 4 5.15 -0.75 -5.22
CA LEU A 4 6.01 0.40 -4.96
C LEU A 4 6.48 1.03 -6.27
N GLY A 5 5.88 2.16 -6.61
CA GLY A 5 6.17 2.94 -7.81
C GLY A 5 5.42 2.48 -9.07
N ALA A 6 5.39 3.36 -10.07
CA ALA A 6 4.69 3.14 -11.33
C ALA A 6 5.23 1.93 -12.10
N PHE A 7 6.55 1.71 -12.05
CA PHE A 7 7.18 0.56 -12.72
C PHE A 7 6.66 -0.76 -12.16
N GLY A 8 6.70 -0.94 -10.84
CA GLY A 8 6.20 -2.15 -10.18
C GLY A 8 4.71 -2.39 -10.45
N TRP A 9 3.90 -1.32 -10.45
CA TRP A 9 2.49 -1.40 -10.82
C TRP A 9 2.29 -1.94 -12.24
N GLN A 10 2.94 -1.35 -13.23
CA GLN A 10 2.79 -1.75 -14.64
C GLN A 10 3.32 -3.16 -14.89
N ALA A 11 4.44 -3.54 -14.26
CA ALA A 11 5.02 -4.87 -14.38
C ALA A 11 4.16 -5.96 -13.71
N LEU A 12 3.44 -5.62 -12.64
CA LEU A 12 2.62 -6.56 -11.88
C LEU A 12 1.29 -6.89 -12.57
N LEU A 13 0.64 -5.94 -13.24
CA LEU A 13 -0.65 -6.17 -13.91
C LEU A 13 -0.68 -7.39 -14.86
N PRO A 14 0.28 -7.60 -15.78
CA PRO A 14 0.27 -8.79 -16.64
C PRO A 14 0.55 -10.09 -15.85
N VAL A 15 1.36 -10.04 -14.80
CA VAL A 15 1.62 -11.20 -13.93
C VAL A 15 0.35 -11.61 -13.18
N LEU A 16 -0.41 -10.63 -12.67
CA LEU A 16 -1.69 -10.89 -12.00
C LEU A 16 -2.73 -11.45 -12.98
N ALA A 17 -2.79 -10.93 -14.21
CA ALA A 17 -3.66 -11.48 -15.25
C ALA A 17 -3.32 -12.95 -15.54
N ALA A 18 -2.03 -13.27 -15.70
CA ALA A 18 -1.57 -14.64 -15.92
C ALA A 18 -1.82 -15.55 -14.72
N ALA A 19 -1.85 -15.00 -13.50
CA ALA A 19 -2.17 -15.70 -12.27
C ALA A 19 -3.69 -15.81 -11.98
N GLY A 20 -4.55 -15.51 -12.95
CA GLY A 20 -6.00 -15.71 -12.83
C GLY A 20 -6.76 -14.55 -12.19
N TRP A 21 -6.19 -13.35 -12.10
CA TRP A 21 -6.91 -12.16 -11.62
C TRP A 21 -7.49 -11.35 -12.78
N ALA A 22 -8.76 -10.96 -12.67
CA ALA A 22 -9.43 -10.16 -13.68
C ALA A 22 -8.95 -8.69 -13.64
N ILE A 23 -8.20 -8.27 -14.66
CA ILE A 23 -7.73 -6.88 -14.78
C ILE A 23 -8.78 -6.03 -15.52
N PRO A 24 -9.30 -4.94 -14.89
CA PRO A 24 -10.27 -4.06 -15.52
C PRO A 24 -9.77 -3.42 -16.82
N ARG A 25 -10.71 -3.07 -17.70
CA ARG A 25 -10.48 -2.25 -18.90
C ARG A 25 -11.33 -0.97 -18.82
N PRO A 26 -10.74 0.24 -18.95
CA PRO A 26 -9.32 0.52 -19.20
C PRO A 26 -8.41 0.07 -18.04
N ARG A 27 -7.14 -0.20 -18.35
CA ARG A 27 -6.18 -0.67 -17.34
C ARG A 27 -6.06 0.35 -16.20
N PRO A 28 -6.06 -0.10 -14.94
CA PRO A 28 -5.89 0.79 -13.81
C PRO A 28 -4.60 1.61 -13.90
N VAL A 29 -4.72 2.92 -13.68
CA VAL A 29 -3.59 3.85 -13.68
C VAL A 29 -2.94 3.87 -12.30
N PHE A 30 -1.61 3.98 -12.27
CA PHE A 30 -0.86 4.08 -11.03
C PHE A 30 -1.09 5.43 -10.34
N GLY A 31 -1.22 5.40 -9.02
CA GLY A 31 -1.16 6.58 -8.14
C GLY A 31 -0.79 6.17 -6.72
N HIS A 32 -0.19 7.07 -5.94
CA HIS A 32 -0.04 6.84 -4.50
C HIS A 32 -1.43 6.83 -3.84
N GLY A 33 -1.69 5.81 -3.02
CA GLY A 33 -3.00 5.57 -2.44
C GLY A 33 -4.03 4.94 -3.39
N ALA A 34 -3.67 4.65 -4.65
CA ALA A 34 -4.56 3.93 -5.56
C ALA A 34 -4.92 2.57 -4.95
N ASN A 35 -6.17 2.16 -5.08
CA ASN A 35 -6.67 0.87 -4.61
C ASN A 35 -7.60 0.29 -5.68
N VAL A 36 -7.30 -0.93 -6.13
CA VAL A 36 -8.10 -1.66 -7.10
C VAL A 36 -8.38 -3.04 -6.52
N GLU A 37 -9.64 -3.42 -6.50
CA GLU A 37 -10.03 -4.78 -6.19
C GLU A 37 -10.10 -5.58 -7.49
N LEU A 38 -9.39 -6.70 -7.52
CA LEU A 38 -9.34 -7.62 -8.65
C LEU A 38 -10.10 -8.88 -8.29
N ALA A 39 -11.08 -9.25 -9.12
CA ALA A 39 -11.82 -10.49 -8.92
C ALA A 39 -10.93 -11.69 -9.25
N SER A 40 -11.05 -12.76 -8.46
CA SER A 40 -10.48 -14.06 -8.81
C SER A 40 -11.29 -14.68 -9.94
N SER A 41 -10.63 -15.17 -10.98
CA SER A 41 -11.31 -15.89 -12.08
C SER A 41 -11.84 -17.26 -11.64
N GLU A 42 -11.38 -17.76 -10.49
CA GLU A 42 -11.77 -19.05 -9.92
C GLU A 42 -12.86 -18.90 -8.83
N GLY A 43 -13.43 -17.71 -8.65
CA GLY A 43 -14.52 -17.47 -7.69
C GLY A 43 -14.08 -17.34 -6.23
N GLY A 44 -12.77 -17.23 -5.96
CA GLY A 44 -12.22 -16.97 -4.63
C GLY A 44 -12.33 -15.50 -4.19
N PRO A 45 -11.83 -15.17 -2.97
CA PRO A 45 -11.82 -13.80 -2.47
C PRO A 45 -11.04 -12.86 -3.40
N GLY A 46 -11.51 -11.62 -3.51
CA GLY A 46 -10.87 -10.59 -4.31
C GLY A 46 -9.46 -10.22 -3.80
N LEU A 47 -8.61 -9.77 -4.72
CA LEU A 47 -7.28 -9.25 -4.41
C LEU A 47 -7.29 -7.72 -4.42
N HIS A 48 -6.97 -7.10 -3.29
CA HIS A 48 -6.68 -5.67 -3.27
C HIS A 48 -5.25 -5.39 -3.75
N LEU A 49 -5.13 -4.63 -4.84
CA LEU A 49 -3.89 -4.07 -5.35
C LEU A 49 -3.82 -2.58 -4.97
N LEU A 50 -2.85 -2.24 -4.12
CA LEU A 50 -2.61 -0.86 -3.70
C LEU A 50 -1.35 -0.28 -4.35
N GLY A 51 -1.37 1.01 -4.67
CA GLY A 51 -0.22 1.76 -5.18
C GLY A 51 0.39 2.66 -4.11
N SER A 52 1.71 2.67 -4.00
CA SER A 52 2.44 3.71 -3.27
C SER A 52 3.59 4.25 -4.11
N TYR A 53 3.99 5.50 -3.89
CA TYR A 53 5.27 5.96 -4.39
C TYR A 53 6.41 5.08 -3.88
N HIS A 54 7.45 4.94 -4.70
CA HIS A 54 8.62 4.18 -4.34
C HIS A 54 9.40 4.87 -3.21
N VAL A 55 9.93 4.10 -2.28
CA VAL A 55 10.72 4.58 -1.13
C VAL A 55 12.16 4.94 -1.52
N SER A 56 12.33 5.71 -2.60
CA SER A 56 13.64 6.21 -3.03
C SER A 56 14.07 7.45 -2.23
N GLN A 57 15.38 7.68 -2.12
CA GLN A 57 15.94 8.88 -1.51
C GLN A 57 15.38 10.17 -2.14
N GLN A 58 15.23 10.21 -3.47
CA GLN A 58 14.64 11.37 -4.14
C GLN A 58 13.23 11.68 -3.63
N ASN A 59 12.37 10.66 -3.52
CA ASN A 59 10.99 10.88 -3.06
C ASN A 59 10.92 11.26 -1.58
N THR A 60 11.76 10.66 -0.74
CA THR A 60 11.75 10.92 0.71
C THR A 60 12.42 12.24 1.06
N PHE A 61 13.54 12.60 0.40
CA PHE A 61 14.24 13.85 0.64
C PHE A 61 13.48 15.07 0.14
N THR A 62 12.80 14.97 -1.01
CA THR A 62 11.98 16.07 -1.56
C THR A 62 10.61 16.19 -0.90
N GLY A 63 10.24 15.27 0.00
CA GLY A 63 8.92 15.23 0.64
C GLY A 63 7.79 14.74 -0.27
N ARG A 64 8.08 14.30 -1.50
CA ARG A 64 7.09 13.68 -2.40
C ARG A 64 6.47 12.41 -1.81
N LEU A 65 7.20 11.71 -0.95
CA LEU A 65 6.68 10.65 -0.10
C LEU A 65 7.10 10.91 1.34
N THR A 66 6.12 11.10 2.23
CA THR A 66 6.36 11.21 3.67
C THR A 66 6.19 9.86 4.37
N PRO A 67 6.79 9.65 5.56
CA PRO A 67 6.53 8.47 6.38
C PRO A 67 5.03 8.25 6.66
N ALA A 68 4.31 9.32 7.03
CA ALA A 68 2.87 9.25 7.31
C ALA A 68 2.04 8.79 6.10
N MET A 69 2.42 9.20 4.89
CA MET A 69 1.77 8.74 3.65
C MET A 69 2.00 7.24 3.41
N LEU A 70 3.23 6.76 3.61
CA LEU A 70 3.52 5.33 3.49
C LEU A 70 2.80 4.51 4.56
N GLU A 71 2.81 4.98 5.81
CA GLU A 71 2.08 4.37 6.92
C GLU A 71 0.59 4.27 6.63
N ALA A 72 -0.03 5.30 6.06
CA ALA A 72 -1.43 5.28 5.68
C ALA A 72 -1.75 4.17 4.65
N VAL A 73 -0.90 3.97 3.64
CA VAL A 73 -1.07 2.88 2.66
C VAL A 73 -0.91 1.51 3.32
N LEU A 74 0.09 1.34 4.20
CA LEU A 74 0.31 0.08 4.90
C LEU A 74 -0.83 -0.24 5.89
N ALA A 75 -1.33 0.76 6.63
CA ALA A 75 -2.48 0.61 7.52
C ALA A 75 -3.74 0.24 6.74
N ARG A 76 -3.96 0.84 5.57
CA ARG A 76 -5.05 0.47 4.67
C ARG A 76 -4.91 -0.97 4.18
N ALA A 77 -3.71 -1.38 3.77
CA ALA A 77 -3.44 -2.74 3.33
C ALA A 77 -3.69 -3.76 4.45
N ALA A 78 -3.26 -3.48 5.68
CA ALA A 78 -3.52 -4.31 6.84
C ALA A 78 -5.02 -4.44 7.15
N THR A 79 -5.75 -3.32 7.11
CA THR A 79 -7.22 -3.32 7.29
C THR A 79 -7.91 -4.21 6.26
N LEU A 80 -7.54 -4.07 4.98
CA LEU A 80 -8.09 -4.89 3.89
C LEU A 80 -7.73 -6.37 4.00
N ALA A 81 -6.58 -6.68 4.60
CA ALA A 81 -6.13 -8.05 4.87
C ALA A 81 -6.71 -8.64 6.17
N GLY A 82 -7.56 -7.89 6.91
CA GLY A 82 -8.08 -8.32 8.21
C GLY A 82 -7.02 -8.39 9.32
N LEU A 83 -5.88 -7.72 9.13
CA LEU A 83 -4.78 -7.70 10.09
C LEU A 83 -4.97 -6.56 11.11
N ALA A 84 -4.67 -6.85 12.37
CA ALA A 84 -4.64 -5.83 13.41
C ALA A 84 -3.51 -4.83 13.14
N VAL A 85 -3.87 -3.55 12.99
CA VAL A 85 -2.88 -2.45 12.89
C VAL A 85 -2.52 -2.03 14.31
N ARG A 86 -1.27 -2.28 14.74
CA ARG A 86 -0.77 -1.69 15.98
C ARG A 86 -0.65 -0.18 15.79
N GLN A 87 -1.44 0.58 16.54
CA GLN A 87 -1.22 2.01 16.70
C GLN A 87 0.18 2.22 17.32
N PRO A 88 0.98 3.18 16.83
CA PRO A 88 2.23 3.53 17.48
C PRO A 88 1.90 3.91 18.92
N THR A 89 2.40 3.15 19.88
CA THR A 89 2.28 3.51 21.29
C THR A 89 3.06 4.80 21.48
N THR A 90 2.36 5.92 21.66
CA THR A 90 2.95 7.17 22.15
C THR A 90 3.52 6.85 23.52
N ARG A 91 4.82 6.54 23.58
CA ARG A 91 5.50 6.35 24.85
C ARG A 91 5.71 7.74 25.42
N THR A 92 4.71 8.25 26.12
CA THR A 92 4.85 9.43 26.97
C THR A 92 6.02 9.16 27.90
N ARG A 93 7.17 9.78 27.63
CA ARG A 93 8.25 9.81 28.61
C ARG A 93 7.75 10.71 29.73
N SER A 94 7.22 10.09 30.79
CA SER A 94 7.06 10.75 32.07
C SER A 94 8.44 11.18 32.54
N SER A 95 8.75 12.46 32.34
CA SER A 95 9.89 13.14 32.95
C SER A 95 9.57 13.28 34.43
N THR A 96 9.95 12.29 35.23
CA THR A 96 10.00 12.47 36.69
C THR A 96 11.24 13.30 37.00
N ALA A 97 11.05 14.61 37.07
CA ALA A 97 11.97 15.55 37.70
C ALA A 97 11.27 16.09 38.96
N ALA A 98 11.70 15.59 40.13
CA ALA A 98 11.53 16.17 41.46
C ALA A 98 12.39 15.30 42.39
N HIS A 99 13.60 15.76 42.70
CA HIS A 99 14.00 16.44 43.96
C HIS A 99 14.05 15.49 45.15
#